data_AF-A0A2G3PVR4-F1
#
_entry.id   AF-A0A2G3PVR4-F1
#
_cell.length_a   1.000
_cell.length_b   1.000
_cell.length_c   1.000
_cell.angle_alpha   90.00
_cell.angle_beta   90.00
_cell.angle_gamma   90.00
#
_symmetry.space_group_name_H-M   'P 1'
#
loop_
_entity.id
_entity.type
_entity.pdbx_description
1 polymer ?
#
loop_
_entity_poly.entity_id
_entity_poly.type
_entity_poly.pdbx_seq_one_letter_code
_entity_poly.pdbx_strand_id
1 'polypeptide(L)'
;MNTSFITVLSAATEPGRIIGFDVQLLFDLAEQWFATMVIVFILYKLLFKPATDFLDKRKVGIAKNIDDANKSKVEAIELKKNYESKLAKIEDEANQILKDTRAKALLREEQIIKEAKEEAENIKRKALDDIKLEQERIKDELKKEMIEVSTIMASKFVSASIDETKQNEMIDDIIKEMGDVQWLS
;
A
#
# COMPACT_ATOMS: atom_id res chain seq x y z
N MET A 1 19.57 100.71 -71.29
CA MET A 1 18.31 100.15 -70.75
C MET A 1 18.07 98.83 -71.48
N ASN A 2 17.80 97.77 -70.71
CA ASN A 2 17.71 96.33 -70.99
C ASN A 2 17.50 95.82 -72.45
N THR A 3 18.18 94.73 -72.83
CA THR A 3 17.77 93.65 -73.77
C THR A 3 18.97 92.77 -74.19
N SER A 4 19.31 91.75 -73.39
CA SER A 4 20.30 90.69 -73.75
C SER A 4 19.71 89.69 -74.75
N PHE A 5 19.14 90.22 -75.83
CA PHE A 5 18.53 89.57 -76.99
C PHE A 5 19.54 88.84 -77.90
N ILE A 6 20.70 88.40 -77.39
CA ILE A 6 21.83 87.94 -78.22
C ILE A 6 22.16 86.43 -78.06
N THR A 7 21.32 85.63 -77.39
CA THR A 7 21.60 84.17 -77.24
C THR A 7 20.60 83.25 -77.93
N VAL A 8 19.79 83.80 -78.84
CA VAL A 8 19.16 82.99 -79.89
C VAL A 8 19.80 83.45 -81.19
N LEU A 9 20.23 82.49 -82.02
CA LEU A 9 20.76 82.69 -83.38
C LEU A 9 22.29 82.71 -83.55
N SER A 10 22.97 81.68 -83.02
CA SER A 10 24.07 81.06 -83.76
C SER A 10 23.49 79.93 -84.63
N ALA A 11 22.97 80.31 -85.79
CA ALA A 11 22.83 79.42 -86.94
C ALA A 11 24.25 78.99 -87.41
N ALA A 12 24.55 77.86 -88.04
CA ALA A 12 23.79 76.99 -88.94
C ALA A 12 24.63 75.72 -89.23
N THR A 13 24.08 74.80 -90.06
CA THR A 13 24.82 73.85 -90.95
C THR A 13 25.25 72.57 -90.19
N GLU A 14 24.74 71.34 -90.38
CA GLU A 14 24.25 70.58 -91.55
C GLU A 14 23.49 69.30 -91.05
N PRO A 15 22.87 68.48 -91.93
CA PRO A 15 21.61 67.80 -91.67
C PRO A 15 21.73 66.46 -90.92
N GLY A 16 20.64 66.10 -90.22
CA GLY A 16 20.30 64.71 -89.97
C GLY A 16 20.84 64.10 -88.68
N ARG A 17 20.06 64.19 -87.60
CA ARG A 17 19.70 63.03 -86.74
C ARG A 17 18.66 63.45 -85.71
N ILE A 18 17.40 63.20 -86.06
CA ILE A 18 16.23 63.38 -85.20
C ILE A 18 16.15 62.30 -84.10
N ILE A 19 17.11 61.36 -84.10
CA ILE A 19 17.40 60.45 -83.01
C ILE A 19 18.92 60.45 -82.83
N GLY A 20 19.39 61.15 -81.80
CA GLY A 20 20.79 61.17 -81.42
C GLY A 20 21.16 59.86 -80.70
N PHE A 21 21.32 58.76 -81.44
CA PHE A 21 22.03 57.57 -80.95
C PHE A 21 23.53 57.89 -80.81
N ASP A 22 23.87 58.75 -79.86
CA ASP A 22 25.27 59.05 -79.58
C ASP A 22 25.89 57.88 -78.83
N VAL A 23 27.15 57.57 -79.13
CA VAL A 23 27.86 56.45 -78.46
C VAL A 23 27.88 56.67 -76.93
N GLN A 24 27.81 57.93 -76.50
CA GLN A 24 27.67 58.35 -75.11
C GLN A 24 26.38 57.85 -74.42
N LEU A 25 25.22 57.86 -75.10
CA LEU A 25 23.98 57.34 -74.51
C LEU A 25 24.00 55.82 -74.33
N LEU A 26 24.73 55.10 -75.19
CA LEU A 26 24.94 53.66 -75.04
C LEU A 26 25.79 53.36 -73.80
N PHE A 27 26.81 54.19 -73.53
CA PHE A 27 27.61 54.09 -72.31
C PHE A 27 26.79 54.42 -71.06
N ASP A 28 26.01 55.50 -71.06
CA ASP A 28 25.15 55.87 -69.92
C ASP A 28 24.11 54.78 -69.61
N LEU A 29 23.49 54.20 -70.65
CA LEU A 29 22.53 53.10 -70.51
C LEU A 29 23.23 51.83 -69.99
N ALA A 30 24.43 51.53 -70.49
CA ALA A 30 25.22 50.39 -70.03
C ALA A 30 25.62 50.52 -68.56
N GLU A 31 26.01 51.72 -68.09
CA GLU A 31 26.30 51.98 -66.68
C GLU A 31 25.06 51.81 -65.80
N GLN A 32 23.88 52.29 -66.24
CA GLN A 32 22.64 52.13 -65.50
C GLN A 32 22.19 50.65 -65.42
N TRP A 33 22.31 49.88 -66.51
CA TRP A 33 22.03 48.45 -66.49
C TRP A 33 23.04 47.66 -65.65
N PHE A 34 24.32 48.03 -65.70
CA PHE A 34 25.36 47.44 -64.86
C PHE A 34 25.07 47.68 -63.37
N ALA A 35 24.79 48.93 -62.98
CA ALA A 35 24.40 49.26 -61.61
C ALA A 35 23.15 48.50 -61.16
N THR A 36 22.13 48.40 -62.03
CA THR A 36 20.92 47.63 -61.77
C THR A 36 21.23 46.14 -61.55
N MET A 37 22.06 45.53 -62.40
CA MET A 37 22.49 44.13 -62.26
C MET A 37 23.28 43.90 -60.98
N VAL A 38 24.18 44.81 -60.60
CA VAL A 38 24.95 44.72 -59.36
C VAL A 38 24.02 44.76 -58.13
N ILE A 39 23.05 45.67 -58.11
CA ILE A 39 22.06 45.77 -57.02
C ILE A 39 21.19 44.50 -56.97
N VAL A 40 20.69 44.02 -58.12
CA VAL A 40 19.89 42.79 -58.20
C VAL A 40 20.69 41.58 -57.72
N PHE A 41 21.97 41.48 -58.07
CA PHE A 41 22.85 40.40 -57.61
C PHE A 41 23.08 40.44 -56.09
N ILE A 42 23.31 41.63 -55.53
CA ILE A 42 23.46 41.81 -54.08
C ILE A 42 22.16 41.47 -53.36
N LEU A 43 21.01 41.96 -53.85
CA LEU A 43 19.69 41.66 -53.29
C LEU A 43 19.34 40.18 -53.38
N TYR A 44 19.63 39.54 -54.51
CA TYR A 44 19.43 38.10 -54.68
C TYR A 44 20.24 37.33 -53.65
N LYS A 45 21.55 37.58 -53.55
CA LYS A 45 22.40 36.87 -52.58
C LYS A 45 21.98 37.14 -51.13
N LEU A 46 21.61 38.39 -50.81
CA LEU A 46 21.27 38.82 -49.45
C LEU A 46 19.87 38.38 -49.02
N LEU A 47 18.91 38.24 -49.92
CA LEU A 47 17.51 37.91 -49.59
C LEU A 47 17.20 36.42 -49.78
N PHE A 48 17.76 35.76 -50.79
CA PHE A 48 17.39 34.38 -51.11
C PHE A 48 17.82 33.39 -50.00
N LYS A 49 18.99 33.64 -49.40
CA LYS A 49 19.50 32.83 -48.28
C LYS A 49 18.62 32.94 -47.02
N PRO A 50 18.38 34.13 -46.42
CA PRO A 50 17.55 34.23 -45.22
C PRO A 50 16.08 33.88 -45.48
N ALA A 51 15.54 34.13 -46.68
CA ALA A 51 14.16 33.77 -46.99
C ALA A 51 13.97 32.24 -47.03
N THR A 52 14.90 31.51 -47.65
CA THR A 52 14.86 30.04 -47.72
C THR A 52 15.11 29.44 -46.33
N ASP A 53 16.11 29.93 -45.60
CA ASP A 53 16.41 29.49 -44.24
C ASP A 53 15.21 29.69 -43.28
N PHE A 54 14.46 30.78 -43.43
CA PHE A 54 13.26 31.03 -42.63
C PHE A 54 12.14 30.04 -42.95
N LEU A 55 11.89 29.77 -44.24
CA LEU A 55 10.88 28.79 -44.66
C LEU A 55 11.24 27.38 -44.20
N ASP A 56 12.51 26.99 -44.30
CA ASP A 56 12.97 25.67 -43.86
C ASP A 56 12.91 25.54 -42.34
N LYS A 57 13.29 26.58 -41.58
CA LYS A 57 13.08 26.61 -40.12
C LYS A 57 11.61 26.44 -39.74
N ARG A 58 10.68 27.07 -40.48
CA ARG A 58 9.24 26.90 -40.24
C ARG A 58 8.77 25.48 -40.56
N LYS A 59 9.20 24.91 -41.69
CA LYS A 59 8.86 23.53 -42.06
C LYS A 59 9.36 22.53 -41.01
N VAL A 60 10.62 22.66 -40.59
CA VAL A 60 11.22 21.80 -39.56
C VAL A 60 10.50 21.97 -38.21
N GLY A 61 10.17 23.20 -37.83
CA GLY A 61 9.42 23.46 -36.59
C GLY A 61 8.02 22.84 -36.60
N ILE A 62 7.29 22.93 -37.73
CA ILE A 62 5.97 22.32 -37.88
C ILE A 62 6.08 20.80 -37.87
N ALA A 63 7.03 20.22 -38.61
CA ALA A 63 7.27 18.78 -38.64
C ALA A 63 7.59 18.25 -37.25
N LYS A 64 8.46 18.95 -36.51
CA LYS A 64 8.79 18.61 -35.13
C LYS A 64 7.57 18.69 -34.20
N ASN A 65 6.77 19.75 -34.28
CA ASN A 65 5.58 19.88 -33.44
C ASN A 65 4.55 18.76 -33.72
N ILE A 66 4.42 18.34 -34.98
CA ILE A 66 3.54 17.22 -35.36
C ILE A 66 4.09 15.89 -34.82
N ASP A 67 5.40 15.68 -34.92
CA ASP A 67 6.07 14.49 -34.38
C ASP A 67 5.94 14.41 -32.85
N ASP A 68 6.24 15.51 -32.15
CA ASP A 68 6.11 15.63 -30.71
C ASP A 68 4.65 15.40 -30.25
N ALA A 69 3.67 15.93 -30.98
CA ALA A 69 2.25 15.71 -30.70
C ALA A 69 1.82 14.25 -30.90
N ASN A 70 2.30 13.60 -31.97
CA ASN A 70 2.03 12.19 -32.22
C ASN A 70 2.66 11.31 -31.14
N LYS A 71 3.92 11.59 -30.76
CA LYS A 71 4.62 10.89 -29.70
C LYS A 71 3.90 11.03 -28.37
N SER A 72 3.52 12.25 -27.99
CA SER A 72 2.74 12.50 -26.76
C SER A 72 1.40 11.77 -26.76
N LYS A 73 0.73 11.68 -27.92
CA LYS A 73 -0.52 10.91 -28.05
C LYS A 73 -0.30 9.42 -27.86
N VAL A 74 0.76 8.85 -28.44
CA VAL A 74 1.12 7.43 -28.28
C VAL A 74 1.44 7.14 -26.81
N GLU A 75 2.27 7.96 -26.19
CA GLU A 75 2.61 7.84 -24.76
C GLU A 75 1.38 7.94 -23.87
N ALA A 76 0.44 8.85 -24.16
CA ALA A 76 -0.81 8.98 -23.42
C ALA A 76 -1.71 7.74 -23.57
N ILE A 77 -1.79 7.16 -24.77
CA ILE A 77 -2.55 5.92 -25.02
C ILE A 77 -1.92 4.75 -24.29
N GLU A 78 -0.59 4.61 -24.34
CA GLU A 78 0.14 3.56 -23.63
C GLU A 78 -0.03 3.70 -22.12
N LEU A 79 0.10 4.92 -21.59
CA LEU A 79 -0.10 5.22 -20.19
C LEU A 79 -1.53 4.87 -19.76
N LYS A 80 -2.54 5.26 -20.54
CA LYS A 80 -3.94 4.91 -20.30
C LYS A 80 -4.15 3.40 -20.25
N LYS A 81 -3.61 2.65 -21.22
CA LYS A 81 -3.68 1.19 -21.24
C LYS A 81 -3.01 0.56 -20.02
N ASN A 82 -1.86 1.09 -19.61
CA ASN A 82 -1.17 0.64 -18.41
C ASN A 82 -1.98 0.91 -17.13
N TYR A 83 -2.65 2.07 -17.04
CA TYR A 83 -3.55 2.38 -15.93
C TYR A 83 -4.78 1.47 -15.91
N GLU A 84 -5.43 1.25 -17.04
CA GLU A 84 -6.57 0.33 -17.15
C GLU A 84 -6.18 -1.10 -16.76
N SER A 85 -5.01 -1.58 -17.21
CA SER A 85 -4.49 -2.88 -16.83
C SER A 85 -4.17 -2.98 -15.33
N LYS A 86 -3.58 -1.93 -14.74
CA LYS A 86 -3.34 -1.87 -13.30
C LYS A 86 -4.65 -1.86 -12.51
N LEU A 87 -5.67 -1.13 -12.98
CA LEU A 87 -6.96 -1.08 -12.31
C LEU A 87 -7.65 -2.44 -12.31
N ALA A 88 -7.66 -3.14 -13.45
CA ALA A 88 -8.18 -4.50 -13.54
C ALA A 88 -7.44 -5.48 -12.59
N LYS A 89 -6.11 -5.38 -12.52
CA LYS A 89 -5.32 -6.19 -11.58
C LYS A 89 -5.65 -5.89 -10.12
N ILE A 90 -5.88 -4.62 -9.77
CA ILE A 90 -6.26 -4.23 -8.41
C ILE A 90 -7.61 -4.84 -8.03
N GLU A 91 -8.60 -4.86 -8.95
CA GLU A 91 -9.88 -5.50 -8.69
C GLU A 91 -9.74 -7.01 -8.46
N ASP A 92 -8.93 -7.68 -9.28
CA ASP A 92 -8.64 -9.12 -9.12
C ASP A 92 -7.91 -9.41 -7.80
N GLU A 93 -6.86 -8.64 -7.48
CA GLU A 93 -6.11 -8.76 -6.23
C GLU A 93 -7.00 -8.49 -5.01
N ALA A 94 -7.86 -7.47 -5.06
CA ALA A 94 -8.80 -7.16 -3.98
C ALA A 94 -9.80 -8.30 -3.76
N ASN A 95 -10.34 -8.86 -4.85
CA ASN A 95 -11.23 -10.03 -4.78
C ASN A 95 -10.52 -11.25 -4.21
N GLN A 96 -9.25 -11.47 -4.57
CA GLN A 96 -8.45 -12.56 -4.04
C GLN A 96 -8.17 -12.38 -2.54
N ILE A 97 -7.74 -11.18 -2.12
CA ILE A 97 -7.52 -10.84 -0.71
C ILE A 97 -8.81 -11.05 0.10
N LEU A 98 -9.96 -10.63 -0.44
CA LEU A 98 -11.25 -10.79 0.25
C LEU A 98 -11.62 -12.28 0.41
N LYS A 99 -11.42 -13.09 -0.63
CA LYS A 99 -11.64 -14.55 -0.59
C LYS A 99 -10.73 -15.22 0.44
N ASP A 100 -9.43 -14.92 0.40
CA ASP A 100 -8.44 -15.47 1.33
C ASP A 100 -8.73 -15.06 2.77
N THR A 101 -9.14 -13.81 2.98
CA THR A 101 -9.51 -13.30 4.30
C THR A 101 -10.73 -14.01 4.84
N ARG A 102 -11.77 -14.22 4.00
CA ARG A 102 -12.97 -14.99 4.39
C ARG A 102 -12.63 -16.43 4.73
N ALA A 103 -11.81 -17.09 3.92
CA ALA A 103 -11.36 -18.46 4.18
C ALA A 103 -10.58 -18.56 5.50
N LYS A 104 -9.63 -17.64 5.74
CA LYS A 104 -8.89 -17.56 7.00
C LYS A 104 -9.79 -17.27 8.20
N ALA A 105 -10.79 -16.40 8.04
CA ALA A 105 -11.74 -16.07 9.09
C ALA A 105 -12.56 -17.30 9.51
N LEU A 106 -13.09 -18.06 8.54
CA LEU A 106 -13.83 -19.29 8.80
C LEU A 106 -12.97 -20.35 9.51
N LEU A 107 -11.73 -20.55 9.05
CA LEU A 107 -10.80 -21.48 9.70
C LEU A 107 -10.48 -21.06 11.14
N ARG A 108 -10.31 -19.76 11.38
CA ARG A 108 -10.07 -19.22 12.73
C ARG A 108 -11.30 -19.35 13.62
N GLU A 109 -12.48 -19.10 13.08
CA GLU A 109 -13.74 -19.30 13.80
C GLU A 109 -13.90 -20.76 14.23
N GLU A 110 -13.70 -21.71 13.31
CA GLU A 110 -13.75 -23.14 13.62
C GLU A 110 -12.71 -23.53 14.69
N GLN A 111 -11.49 -23.01 14.57
CA GLN A 111 -10.43 -23.23 15.54
C GLN A 111 -10.82 -22.70 16.94
N ILE A 112 -11.33 -21.47 17.03
CA ILE A 112 -11.76 -20.87 18.29
C ILE A 112 -12.91 -21.67 18.92
N ILE A 113 -13.88 -22.10 18.12
CA ILE A 113 -15.00 -22.93 18.61
C ILE A 113 -14.48 -24.28 19.12
N LYS A 114 -13.51 -24.89 18.43
CA LYS A 114 -12.91 -26.15 18.84
C LYS A 114 -12.14 -26.00 20.15
N GLU A 115 -11.29 -24.98 20.26
CA GLU A 115 -10.52 -24.66 21.47
C GLU A 115 -11.46 -24.36 22.65
N ALA A 116 -12.53 -23.59 22.44
CA ALA A 116 -13.52 -23.30 23.46
C ALA A 116 -14.26 -24.56 23.94
N LYS A 117 -14.60 -25.49 23.04
CA LYS A 117 -15.20 -26.78 23.40
C LYS A 117 -14.23 -27.66 24.20
N GLU A 118 -12.98 -27.72 23.78
CA GLU A 118 -11.94 -28.48 24.47
C GLU A 118 -11.69 -27.95 25.88
N GLU A 119 -11.63 -26.62 26.04
CA GLU A 119 -11.47 -26.00 27.35
C GLU A 119 -12.71 -26.21 28.23
N ALA A 120 -13.91 -26.12 27.67
CA ALA A 120 -15.15 -26.41 28.41
C ALA A 120 -15.19 -27.87 28.92
N GLU A 121 -14.80 -28.84 28.09
CA GLU A 121 -14.68 -30.24 28.51
C GLU A 121 -13.57 -30.44 29.57
N ASN A 122 -12.45 -29.72 29.45
CA ASN A 122 -11.38 -29.74 30.43
C ASN A 122 -11.84 -29.20 31.80
N ILE A 123 -12.55 -28.08 31.82
CA ILE A 123 -13.13 -27.49 33.03
C ILE A 123 -14.12 -28.46 33.66
N LYS A 124 -15.02 -29.05 32.85
CA LYS A 124 -16.00 -30.03 33.33
C LYS A 124 -15.33 -31.25 33.94
N ARG A 125 -14.28 -31.78 33.31
CA ARG A 125 -13.51 -32.91 33.83
C ARG A 125 -12.85 -32.55 35.17
N LYS A 126 -12.18 -31.41 35.26
CA LYS A 126 -11.59 -30.92 36.52
C LYS A 126 -12.63 -30.78 37.62
N ALA A 127 -13.77 -30.17 37.33
CA ALA A 127 -14.86 -30.03 38.29
C ALA A 127 -15.39 -31.39 38.77
N LEU A 128 -15.51 -32.39 37.89
CA LEU A 128 -15.92 -33.74 38.28
C LEU A 128 -14.87 -34.43 39.16
N ASP A 129 -13.58 -34.23 38.88
CA ASP A 129 -12.49 -34.78 39.69
C ASP A 129 -12.43 -34.10 41.06
N ASP A 130 -12.60 -32.78 41.12
CA ASP A 130 -12.70 -32.01 42.37
C ASP A 130 -13.91 -32.46 43.21
N ILE A 131 -15.07 -32.69 42.58
CA ILE A 131 -16.27 -33.22 43.27
C ILE A 131 -15.99 -34.61 43.86
N LYS A 132 -15.29 -35.50 43.15
CA LYS A 132 -14.95 -36.82 43.68
C LYS A 132 -14.02 -36.71 44.88
N LEU A 133 -12.99 -35.88 44.77
CA LEU A 133 -12.03 -35.67 45.86
C LEU A 133 -12.71 -35.07 47.10
N GLU A 134 -13.63 -34.12 46.90
CA GLU A 134 -14.41 -33.54 47.99
C GLU A 134 -15.39 -34.56 48.61
N GLN A 135 -16.02 -35.43 47.80
CA GLN A 135 -16.85 -36.52 48.32
C GLN A 135 -16.05 -37.50 49.18
N GLU A 136 -14.82 -37.83 48.79
CA GLU A 136 -13.93 -38.66 49.60
C GLU A 136 -13.55 -37.95 50.90
N ARG A 137 -13.19 -36.67 50.83
CA ARG A 137 -12.89 -35.85 52.01
C ARG A 137 -14.06 -35.79 52.99
N ILE A 138 -15.28 -35.55 52.50
CA ILE A 138 -16.50 -35.50 53.32
C ILE A 138 -16.78 -36.87 53.95
N LYS A 139 -16.63 -37.98 53.20
CA LYS A 139 -16.81 -39.33 53.77
C LYS A 139 -15.85 -39.60 54.92
N ASP A 140 -14.59 -39.18 54.80
CA ASP A 140 -13.61 -39.37 55.86
C ASP A 140 -13.85 -38.45 57.06
N GLU A 141 -14.34 -37.23 56.84
CA GLU A 141 -14.78 -36.32 57.90
C GLU A 141 -15.99 -36.88 58.66
N LEU A 142 -17.01 -37.38 57.96
CA LEU A 142 -18.17 -38.04 58.57
C LEU A 142 -17.78 -39.28 59.38
N LYS A 143 -16.83 -40.10 58.90
CA LYS A 143 -16.32 -41.25 59.69
C LYS A 143 -15.70 -40.80 61.00
N LYS A 144 -14.90 -39.73 60.99
CA LYS A 144 -14.28 -39.19 62.22
C LYS A 144 -15.34 -38.69 63.19
N GLU A 145 -16.32 -37.94 62.68
CA GLU A 145 -17.43 -37.41 63.50
C GLU A 145 -18.28 -38.54 64.10
N MET A 146 -18.56 -39.61 63.33
CA MET A 146 -19.24 -40.80 63.85
C MET A 146 -18.44 -41.53 64.93
N ILE A 147 -17.10 -41.62 64.80
CA ILE A 147 -16.23 -42.21 65.83
C ILE A 147 -16.27 -41.37 67.11
N GLU A 148 -16.22 -40.04 66.99
CA GLU A 148 -16.29 -39.12 68.12
C GLU A 148 -17.62 -39.24 68.86
N VAL A 149 -18.75 -39.19 68.15
CA VAL A 149 -20.09 -39.36 68.73
C VAL A 149 -20.24 -40.73 69.40
N SER A 150 -19.77 -41.80 68.75
CA SER A 150 -19.80 -43.16 69.32
C SER A 150 -18.97 -43.27 70.59
N THR A 151 -17.80 -42.60 70.63
CA THR A 151 -16.92 -42.58 71.81
C THR A 151 -17.56 -41.80 72.96
N ILE A 152 -18.21 -40.67 72.68
CA ILE A 152 -18.96 -39.90 73.68
C ILE A 152 -20.13 -40.74 74.22
N MET A 153 -20.85 -41.44 73.35
CA MET A 153 -21.98 -42.30 73.74
C MET A 153 -21.50 -43.49 74.57
N ALA A 154 -20.42 -44.16 74.18
CA ALA A 154 -19.80 -45.24 74.93
C ALA A 154 -19.30 -44.78 76.30
N SER A 155 -18.62 -43.63 76.36
CA SER A 155 -18.17 -43.00 77.61
C SER A 155 -19.35 -42.73 78.54
N LYS A 156 -20.44 -42.14 78.02
CA LYS A 156 -21.65 -41.86 78.79
C LYS A 156 -22.37 -43.14 79.24
N PHE A 157 -22.41 -44.19 78.42
CA PHE A 157 -22.96 -45.48 78.80
C PHE A 157 -22.14 -46.15 79.90
N VAL A 158 -20.81 -46.16 79.78
CA VAL A 158 -19.90 -46.68 80.82
C VAL A 158 -20.08 -45.90 82.13
N SER A 159 -20.11 -44.57 82.09
CA SER A 159 -20.35 -43.75 83.28
C SER A 159 -21.72 -44.00 83.92
N ALA A 160 -22.76 -44.31 83.13
CA ALA A 160 -24.10 -44.60 83.64
C ALA A 160 -24.29 -46.07 84.09
N SER A 161 -23.44 -46.98 83.62
CA SER A 161 -23.53 -48.42 83.92
C SER A 161 -22.52 -48.89 84.98
N ILE A 162 -21.62 -48.00 85.43
CA ILE A 162 -20.79 -48.20 86.63
C ILE A 162 -21.68 -48.00 87.85
N ASP A 163 -21.93 -49.11 88.54
CA ASP A 163 -22.52 -49.19 89.87
C ASP A 163 -21.47 -49.83 90.79
N GLU A 164 -21.51 -49.59 92.11
CA GLU A 164 -20.46 -50.04 93.06
C GLU A 164 -20.14 -51.55 92.95
N THR A 165 -21.11 -52.34 92.49
CA THR A 165 -20.97 -53.79 92.25
C THR A 165 -20.12 -54.16 91.05
N LYS A 166 -20.20 -53.43 89.92
CA LYS A 166 -19.38 -53.71 88.72
C LYS A 166 -17.93 -53.26 88.86
N GLN A 167 -17.67 -52.28 89.72
CA GLN A 167 -16.32 -51.79 89.98
C GLN A 167 -15.45 -52.87 90.66
N ASN A 168 -16.06 -53.70 91.52
CA ASN A 168 -15.38 -54.84 92.14
C ASN A 168 -15.16 -56.00 91.14
N GLU A 169 -16.11 -56.29 90.25
CA GLU A 169 -15.93 -57.28 89.17
C GLU A 169 -14.80 -56.89 88.22
N MET A 170 -14.70 -55.61 87.82
CA MET A 170 -13.59 -55.12 86.99
C MET A 170 -12.23 -55.22 87.69
N ILE A 171 -12.17 -55.00 89.00
CA ILE A 171 -10.93 -55.16 89.78
C ILE A 171 -10.53 -56.64 89.83
N ASP A 172 -11.49 -57.54 90.06
CA ASP A 172 -11.24 -58.99 90.05
C ASP A 172 -10.80 -59.49 88.67
N ASP A 173 -11.42 -59.01 87.58
CA ASP A 173 -11.04 -59.37 86.20
C ASP A 173 -9.65 -58.82 85.83
N ILE A 174 -9.30 -57.58 86.22
CA ILE A 174 -7.94 -57.03 86.02
C ILE A 174 -6.92 -57.82 86.82
N ILE A 175 -7.23 -58.19 88.07
CA ILE A 175 -6.33 -59.02 88.91
C ILE A 175 -6.16 -60.41 88.29
N LYS A 176 -7.21 -60.97 87.69
CA LYS A 176 -7.19 -62.27 87.03
C LYS A 176 -6.38 -62.24 85.73
N GLU A 177 -6.52 -61.19 84.93
CA GLU A 177 -5.81 -61.03 83.66
C GLU A 177 -4.34 -60.61 83.87
N MET A 178 -4.05 -59.82 84.91
CA MET A 178 -2.67 -59.58 85.40
C MET A 178 -2.04 -60.82 86.05
N GLY A 179 -2.85 -61.68 86.69
CA GLY A 179 -2.41 -62.96 87.24
C GLY A 179 -2.06 -64.01 86.18
N ASP A 180 -2.59 -63.88 84.96
CA ASP A 180 -2.34 -64.79 83.83
C ASP A 180 -1.12 -64.40 82.98
N VAL A 181 -0.66 -63.13 83.02
CA VAL A 181 0.56 -62.68 82.31
C VAL A 181 1.86 -62.89 83.09
N GLN A 182 1.82 -63.56 84.24
CA GLN A 182 3.03 -63.91 84.99
C GLN A 182 3.23 -65.42 85.12
N TRP A 183 3.26 -66.16 84.00
CA TRP A 183 4.08 -67.37 83.84
C TRP A 183 4.23 -67.70 82.35
N LEU A 184 5.22 -67.06 81.69
CA LEU A 184 6.04 -67.65 80.63
C LEU A 184 7.20 -66.68 80.31
N SER A 185 8.30 -66.89 81.04
CA SER A 185 9.69 -66.42 80.80
C SER A 185 9.92 -64.91 80.69
#